data_AF-A0A834E5G2-F1
#
_entry.id   AF-A0A834E5G2-F1
#
_cell.length_a   1.000
_cell.length_b   1.000
_cell.length_c   1.000
_cell.angle_alpha   90.00
_cell.angle_beta   90.00
_cell.angle_gamma   90.00
#
_symmetry.space_group_name_H-M   'P 1'
#
loop_
_entity.id
_entity.type
_entity.pdbx_description
1 polymer ?
#
loop_
_entity_poly.entity_id
_entity_poly.type
_entity_poly.pdbx_seq_one_letter_code
_entity_poly.pdbx_strand_id
1 'polypeptide(L)'
;MSPLSNNSLFLEYSKNPLREFLHKGLHVSLSTDDPMQFHYTKEALMEEYAIAAQVWKLSTCDLCEIARNSVLQSGLSHQEKQKFLGQHYYKEGPEGNDIRKTNVAQIRMAFRYETLCNELSFLSDAMKSQEITALAK
;
A
#
# COMPACT_ATOMS: atom_id res chain seq x y z
N MET A 1 -7.17 -3.80 4.81
CA MET A 1 -7.13 -4.51 6.11
C MET A 1 -7.78 -3.61 7.14
N SER A 2 -8.42 -4.20 8.16
CA SER A 2 -9.20 -3.47 9.16
C SER A 2 -8.65 -3.69 10.58
N PRO A 3 -7.59 -2.95 10.97
CA PRO A 3 -6.89 -3.17 12.23
C PRO A 3 -7.75 -3.09 13.50
N LEU A 4 -8.74 -2.19 13.58
CA LEU A 4 -9.62 -2.08 14.76
C LEU A 4 -10.56 -3.27 14.90
N SER A 5 -11.13 -3.73 13.77
CA SER A 5 -11.90 -4.97 13.72
C SER A 5 -11.03 -6.16 14.16
N ASN A 6 -9.83 -6.31 13.60
CA ASN A 6 -8.92 -7.40 13.93
C ASN A 6 -8.53 -7.39 15.42
N ASN A 7 -8.27 -6.21 15.99
CA ASN A 7 -8.00 -6.02 17.42
C ASN A 7 -9.15 -6.44 18.32
N SER A 8 -10.39 -6.17 17.91
CA SER A 8 -11.56 -6.54 18.69
C SER A 8 -11.87 -8.02 18.64
N LEU A 9 -11.45 -8.73 17.58
CA LEU A 9 -11.86 -10.11 17.32
C LEU A 9 -10.78 -11.16 17.64
N PHE A 10 -9.53 -10.98 17.23
CA PHE A 10 -8.55 -12.08 17.25
C PHE A 10 -7.07 -11.70 17.33
N LEU A 11 -6.69 -10.43 17.12
CA LEU A 11 -5.27 -10.03 17.09
C LEU A 11 -5.04 -8.64 17.63
N GLU A 12 -4.30 -8.54 18.73
CA GLU A 12 -3.87 -7.27 19.33
C GLU A 12 -3.35 -6.27 18.29
N TYR A 13 -3.78 -5.00 18.37
CA TYR A 13 -3.57 -3.98 17.33
C TYR A 13 -2.09 -3.80 16.96
N SER A 14 -1.21 -3.84 17.96
CA SER A 14 0.24 -3.71 17.80
C SER A 14 0.87 -4.83 16.98
N LYS A 15 0.22 -6.00 16.92
CA LYS A 15 0.65 -7.20 16.19
C LYS A 15 0.06 -7.30 14.80
N ASN A 16 -0.80 -6.37 14.39
CA ASN A 16 -1.34 -6.36 13.04
C ASN A 16 -0.21 -6.18 12.00
N PRO A 17 -0.15 -7.00 10.95
CA PRO A 17 0.99 -7.00 10.03
C PRO A 17 0.96 -5.84 9.02
N LEU A 18 -0.08 -4.99 9.01
CA LEU A 18 -0.21 -3.93 8.01
C LEU A 18 1.02 -3.04 7.93
N ARG A 19 1.59 -2.63 9.06
CA ARG A 19 2.79 -1.79 9.09
C ARG A 19 3.98 -2.48 8.43
N GLU A 20 4.18 -3.76 8.73
CA GLU A 20 5.26 -4.55 8.16
C GLU A 20 5.09 -4.72 6.66
N PHE A 21 3.86 -5.02 6.21
CA PHE A 21 3.54 -5.14 4.80
C PHE A 21 3.76 -3.83 4.04
N LEU A 22 3.37 -2.69 4.64
CA LEU A 22 3.67 -1.38 4.07
C LEU A 22 5.17 -1.15 3.95
N HIS A 23 5.96 -1.45 4.99
CA HIS A 23 7.41 -1.28 4.93
C HIS A 23 8.05 -2.16 3.85
N LYS A 24 7.57 -3.40 3.70
CA LYS A 24 7.97 -4.32 2.61
C LYS A 24 7.50 -3.90 1.22
N GLY A 25 6.74 -2.81 1.09
CA GLY A 25 6.28 -2.31 -0.21
C GLY A 25 5.09 -3.06 -0.80
N LEU A 26 4.39 -3.86 0.00
CA LEU A 26 3.17 -4.50 -0.44
C LEU A 26 2.06 -3.47 -0.64
N HIS A 27 1.21 -3.73 -1.63
CA HIS A 27 0.04 -2.93 -1.93
C HIS A 27 -1.03 -3.16 -0.85
N VAL A 28 -0.98 -2.38 0.23
CA VAL A 28 -1.93 -2.43 1.34
C VAL A 28 -2.80 -1.18 1.40
N SER A 29 -4.02 -1.36 1.93
CA SER A 29 -5.00 -0.30 2.17
C SER A 29 -5.66 -0.50 3.55
N LEU A 30 -6.12 0.59 4.17
CA LEU A 30 -6.93 0.56 5.40
C LEU A 30 -8.42 0.51 5.04
N SER A 31 -9.18 -0.25 5.82
CA SER A 31 -10.63 -0.46 5.68
C SER A 31 -11.28 -0.54 7.07
N THR A 32 -12.59 -0.39 7.15
CA THR A 32 -13.32 -0.35 8.43
C THR A 32 -13.95 -1.67 8.85
N ASP A 33 -14.20 -2.59 7.90
CA ASP A 33 -15.03 -3.78 8.13
C ASP A 33 -16.46 -3.37 8.53
N ASP A 34 -16.87 -3.55 9.79
CA ASP A 34 -18.17 -3.14 10.34
C ASP A 34 -18.06 -1.85 11.18
N PRO A 35 -18.23 -0.65 10.57
CA PRO A 35 -18.01 0.62 11.27
C PRO A 35 -18.91 0.80 12.49
N MET A 36 -20.16 0.32 12.45
CA MET A 36 -21.09 0.43 13.59
C MET A 36 -20.67 -0.41 14.81
N GLN A 37 -19.89 -1.47 14.59
CA GLN A 37 -19.48 -2.37 15.66
C GLN A 37 -18.16 -1.94 16.31
N PHE A 38 -17.22 -1.42 15.50
CA PHE A 38 -15.83 -1.25 15.92
C PHE A 38 -15.37 0.21 16.08
N HIS A 39 -16.16 1.18 15.63
CA HIS A 39 -15.76 2.59 15.60
C HIS A 39 -16.67 3.45 16.47
N TYR A 40 -16.08 4.47 17.11
CA TYR A 40 -16.81 5.36 18.02
C TYR A 40 -17.09 6.73 17.42
N THR A 41 -16.35 7.10 16.37
CA THR A 41 -16.51 8.40 15.71
C THR A 41 -17.52 8.33 14.56
N LYS A 42 -18.01 9.50 14.14
CA LYS A 42 -18.87 9.61 12.95
C LYS A 42 -18.13 9.29 11.65
N GLU A 43 -16.80 9.47 11.64
CA GLU A 43 -15.95 9.28 10.48
C GLU A 43 -15.08 8.03 10.67
N ALA A 44 -15.70 6.84 10.66
CA ALA A 44 -15.06 5.57 10.98
C ALA A 44 -13.73 5.34 10.23
N LEU A 45 -13.69 5.60 8.92
CA LEU A 45 -12.45 5.43 8.16
C LEU A 45 -11.35 6.40 8.62
N MET A 46 -11.70 7.65 8.97
CA MET A 46 -10.72 8.62 9.47
C MET A 46 -10.18 8.20 10.83
N GLU A 47 -10.99 7.58 11.67
CA GLU A 47 -10.56 6.99 12.95
C GLU A 47 -9.54 5.86 12.74
N GLU A 48 -9.73 4.96 11.76
CA GLU A 48 -8.71 3.95 11.41
C GLU A 48 -7.37 4.60 11.02
N TYR A 49 -7.40 5.60 10.12
CA TYR A 49 -6.18 6.30 9.72
C TYR A 49 -5.52 7.04 10.90
N ALA A 50 -6.30 7.68 11.77
CA ALA A 50 -5.78 8.42 12.92
C ALA A 50 -5.13 7.50 13.95
N ILE A 51 -5.76 6.37 14.27
CA ILE A 51 -5.22 5.40 15.22
C ILE A 51 -3.98 4.71 14.63
N ALA A 52 -4.04 4.28 13.36
CA ALA A 52 -2.89 3.68 12.67
C ALA A 52 -1.69 4.64 12.65
N ALA A 53 -1.92 5.92 12.32
CA ALA A 53 -0.89 6.95 12.33
C ALA A 53 -0.24 7.08 13.71
N GLN A 54 -1.05 7.13 14.76
CA GLN A 54 -0.57 7.36 16.11
C GLN A 54 0.13 6.15 16.73
N VAL A 55 -0.38 4.94 16.49
CA VAL A 55 0.16 3.70 17.05
C VAL A 55 1.43 3.26 16.31
N TRP A 56 1.42 3.30 14.97
CA TRP A 56 2.58 2.87 14.16
C TRP A 56 3.54 3.99 13.79
N LYS A 57 3.27 5.23 14.22
CA LYS A 57 4.08 6.43 13.93
C LYS A 57 4.25 6.63 12.41
N LEU A 58 3.17 6.44 11.66
CA LEU A 58 3.18 6.65 10.22
C LEU A 58 3.30 8.14 9.90
N SER A 59 4.15 8.46 8.93
CA SER A 59 4.26 9.82 8.41
C SER A 59 3.07 10.16 7.51
N THR A 60 2.88 11.45 7.22
CA THR A 60 1.88 11.89 6.24
C THR A 60 2.08 11.24 4.87
N CYS A 61 3.34 11.05 4.45
CA CYS A 61 3.65 10.37 3.18
C CYS A 61 3.16 8.91 3.19
N ASP A 62 3.33 8.20 4.31
CA ASP A 62 2.88 6.81 4.46
C ASP A 62 1.35 6.71 4.40
N LEU A 63 0.63 7.61 5.08
CA LEU A 63 -0.83 7.65 5.05
C LEU A 63 -1.35 7.98 3.64
N CYS A 64 -0.72 8.93 2.96
CA CYS A 64 -1.05 9.27 1.58
C CYS A 64 -0.76 8.10 0.62
N GLU A 65 0.31 7.32 0.84
CA GLU A 65 0.61 6.12 0.06
C GLU A 65 -0.46 5.04 0.25
N ILE A 66 -0.88 4.77 1.49
CA ILE A 66 -1.98 3.84 1.81
C ILE A 66 -3.29 4.31 1.14
N ALA A 67 -3.61 5.60 1.24
CA ALA A 67 -4.81 6.17 0.64
C ALA A 67 -4.77 6.15 -0.90
N ARG A 68 -3.60 6.38 -1.51
CA ARG A 68 -3.39 6.21 -2.95
C ARG A 68 -3.65 4.76 -3.37
N ASN A 69 -3.13 3.80 -2.62
CA ASN A 69 -3.28 2.37 -2.91
C ASN A 69 -4.73 1.90 -2.80
N SER A 70 -5.52 2.46 -1.88
CA SER A 70 -6.94 2.12 -1.76
C SER A 70 -7.73 2.51 -3.02
N VAL A 71 -7.45 3.68 -3.61
CA VAL A 71 -8.07 4.11 -4.88
C VAL A 71 -7.61 3.23 -6.04
N LEU A 72 -6.34 2.84 -6.09
CA LEU A 72 -5.84 1.93 -7.12
C LEU A 72 -6.53 0.57 -7.07
N GLN A 73 -6.70 0.01 -5.87
CA GLN A 73 -7.35 -1.29 -5.62
C GLN A 73 -8.87 -1.25 -5.73
N SER A 74 -9.47 -0.05 -5.66
CA SER A 74 -10.93 0.10 -5.75
C SER A 74 -11.48 -0.35 -7.11
N GLY A 75 -12.79 -0.65 -7.12
CA GLY A 75 -13.56 -0.90 -8.33
C GLY A 75 -14.00 0.36 -9.08
N LEU A 76 -13.44 1.54 -8.78
CA LEU A 76 -13.80 2.79 -9.46
C LEU A 76 -13.47 2.75 -10.96
N SER A 77 -14.24 3.50 -11.75
CA SER A 77 -14.01 3.61 -13.19
C SER A 77 -12.67 4.27 -13.50
N HIS A 78 -12.16 4.06 -14.71
CA HIS A 78 -10.91 4.68 -15.16
C HIS A 78 -10.95 6.21 -15.02
N GLN A 79 -12.07 6.84 -15.38
CA GLN A 79 -12.24 8.30 -15.32
C GLN A 79 -12.18 8.82 -13.87
N GLU A 80 -12.80 8.10 -12.93
CA GLU A 80 -12.74 8.44 -11.50
C GLU A 80 -11.32 8.27 -10.95
N LYS A 81 -10.62 7.18 -11.30
CA LYS A 81 -9.22 6.99 -10.91
C LYS A 81 -8.32 8.10 -11.45
N GLN A 82 -8.51 8.55 -12.70
CA GLN A 82 -7.78 9.71 -13.23
C GLN A 82 -8.08 11.01 -12.47
N LYS A 83 -9.32 11.19 -12.02
CA LYS A 83 -9.72 12.35 -11.20
C LYS A 83 -8.98 12.36 -9.87
N PHE A 84 -8.86 11.22 -9.19
CA PHE A 84 -8.21 11.11 -7.89
C PHE A 84 -6.68 10.98 -7.94
N LEU A 85 -6.12 10.27 -8.92
CA LEU A 85 -4.70 9.89 -8.93
C LEU A 85 -3.85 10.64 -9.97
N GLY A 86 -4.49 11.13 -11.03
CA GLY A 86 -3.81 11.79 -12.16
C GLY A 86 -4.04 11.05 -13.47
N GLN A 87 -3.82 11.75 -14.60
CA GLN A 87 -4.09 11.20 -15.93
C GLN A 87 -3.27 9.94 -16.23
N HIS A 88 -2.03 9.88 -15.73
CA HIS A 88 -1.07 8.83 -16.01
C HIS A 88 -1.00 7.75 -14.93
N TYR A 89 -2.01 7.62 -14.05
CA TYR A 89 -1.96 6.70 -12.91
C TYR A 89 -1.71 5.22 -13.25
N TYR A 90 -1.97 4.83 -14.51
CA TYR A 90 -1.77 3.48 -15.03
C TYR A 90 -0.31 3.16 -15.37
N LYS A 91 0.56 4.18 -15.43
CA LYS A 91 1.99 3.97 -15.63
C LYS A 91 2.63 3.44 -14.34
N GLU A 92 3.65 2.61 -14.50
CA GLU A 92 4.43 2.14 -13.37
C GLU A 92 5.42 3.20 -12.86
N GLY A 93 5.82 3.04 -11.61
CA GLY A 93 6.82 3.86 -10.97
C GLY A 93 6.44 5.34 -10.79
N PRO A 94 7.43 6.26 -10.77
CA PRO A 94 7.19 7.66 -10.46
C PRO A 94 6.41 8.42 -11.55
N GLU A 95 6.41 7.93 -12.79
CA GLU A 95 5.62 8.52 -13.87
C GLU A 95 4.11 8.38 -13.65
N GLY A 96 3.70 7.35 -12.91
CA GLY A 96 2.30 7.08 -12.56
C GLY A 96 1.78 7.86 -11.35
N ASN A 97 2.54 8.84 -10.85
CA ASN A 97 2.16 9.59 -9.67
C ASN A 97 2.12 11.10 -9.95
N ASP A 98 0.95 11.71 -9.73
CA ASP A 98 0.81 13.17 -9.68
C ASP A 98 0.72 13.61 -8.22
N ILE A 99 1.84 14.14 -7.69
CA ILE A 99 1.96 14.59 -6.30
C ILE A 99 0.88 15.62 -5.92
N ARG A 100 0.39 16.43 -6.86
CA ARG A 100 -0.63 17.45 -6.59
C ARG A 100 -1.99 16.85 -6.25
N LYS A 101 -2.19 15.58 -6.59
CA LYS A 101 -3.42 14.84 -6.30
C LYS A 101 -3.25 13.80 -5.20
N THR A 102 -2.13 13.07 -5.21
CA THR A 102 -1.90 11.97 -4.27
C THR A 102 -1.19 12.41 -2.99
N ASN A 103 -0.48 13.54 -3.03
CA ASN A 103 0.40 14.02 -1.97
C ASN A 103 1.50 13.01 -1.55
N VAL A 104 1.78 12.01 -2.39
CA VAL A 104 2.89 11.06 -2.20
C VAL A 104 4.13 11.63 -2.88
N ALA A 105 5.23 11.73 -2.13
CA ALA A 105 6.47 12.28 -2.64
C ALA A 105 7.02 11.45 -3.81
N GLN A 106 7.53 12.10 -4.86
CA GLN A 106 8.07 11.39 -6.03
C GLN A 106 9.24 10.46 -5.69
N ILE A 107 10.08 10.86 -4.72
CA ILE A 107 11.16 10.00 -4.23
C ILE A 107 10.66 8.71 -3.58
N ARG A 108 9.49 8.75 -2.91
CA ARG A 108 8.87 7.53 -2.35
C ARG A 108 8.47 6.57 -3.46
N MET A 109 7.85 7.08 -4.52
CA MET A 109 7.44 6.28 -5.68
C MET A 109 8.62 5.71 -6.45
N ALA A 110 9.68 6.50 -6.65
CA ALA A 110 10.92 6.05 -7.27
C ALA A 110 11.56 4.92 -6.46
N PHE A 111 11.72 5.10 -5.14
CA PHE A 111 12.28 4.08 -4.25
C PHE A 111 11.49 2.75 -4.31
N ARG A 112 10.14 2.81 -4.25
CA ARG A 112 9.30 1.61 -4.37
C ARG A 112 9.52 0.88 -5.69
N TYR A 113 9.57 1.63 -6.79
CA TYR A 113 9.72 1.07 -8.12
C TYR A 113 11.10 0.46 -8.34
N GLU A 114 12.17 1.18 -7.99
CA GLU A 114 13.54 0.71 -8.12
C GLU A 114 13.77 -0.56 -7.27
N THR A 115 13.25 -0.58 -6.04
CA THR A 115 13.34 -1.76 -5.16
C THR A 115 12.65 -2.97 -5.79
N LEU A 116 11.43 -2.80 -6.31
CA LEU A 116 10.70 -3.87 -6.99
C LEU A 116 11.44 -4.38 -8.23
N CYS A 117 11.96 -3.48 -9.07
CA CYS A 117 12.74 -3.87 -10.24
C CYS A 117 14.00 -4.66 -9.85
N ASN A 118 14.69 -4.25 -8.78
CA ASN A 118 15.87 -4.96 -8.27
C ASN A 118 15.50 -6.36 -7.77
N GLU A 119 14.41 -6.50 -7.02
CA GLU A 119 13.91 -7.79 -6.53
C GLU A 119 13.53 -8.73 -7.69
N LEU A 120 12.84 -8.21 -8.71
CA LEU A 120 12.47 -8.97 -9.90
C LEU A 120 13.70 -9.38 -10.73
N SER A 121 14.70 -8.50 -10.87
CA SER A 121 15.97 -8.82 -11.54
C SER A 121 16.69 -9.94 -10.80
N PHE A 122 16.77 -9.85 -9.47
CA PHE A 122 17.39 -10.88 -8.64
C PHE A 122 16.71 -12.25 -8.81
N LEU A 123 15.37 -12.29 -8.83
CA LEU A 123 14.62 -13.51 -9.10
C LEU A 123 14.89 -14.05 -10.52
N SER A 124 14.89 -13.18 -11.53
CA SER A 124 15.17 -13.58 -12.91
C SER A 124 16.55 -14.21 -13.07
N ASP A 125 17.57 -13.65 -12.41
CA ASP A 125 18.94 -14.14 -12.49
C ASP A 125 19.13 -15.45 -11.71
N ALA A 126 18.44 -15.59 -10.56
CA ALA A 126 18.40 -16.84 -9.81
C ALA A 126 17.78 -17.99 -10.63
N MET A 127 16.69 -17.72 -11.36
CA MET A 127 16.05 -18.71 -12.23
C MET A 127 16.95 -19.15 -13.37
N LYS A 128 17.59 -18.22 -14.09
CA LYS A 128 18.53 -18.53 -15.18
C LYS A 128 19.70 -19.39 -14.68
N SER A 129 20.20 -19.12 -13.49
CA SER A 129 21.29 -19.89 -12.87
C SER A 129 20.88 -21.34 -12.58
N GLN A 130 19.64 -21.58 -12.15
CA GLN A 130 19.10 -22.91 -11.93
C GLN A 130 18.89 -23.68 -13.24
N GLU A 131 18.40 -23.02 -14.29
CA GLU A 131 18.25 -23.64 -15.62
C GLU A 131 19.60 -24.09 -16.19
N ILE A 132 20.64 -23.25 -16.09
CA ILE A 132 22.00 -23.61 -16.51
C ILE A 132 22.53 -24.81 -15.71
N THR A 133 22.28 -24.84 -14.40
CA THR A 133 22.70 -25.95 -13.53
C THR A 133 21.94 -27.25 -13.82
N ALA A 134 20.68 -27.16 -14.22
CA ALA A 134 19.85 -28.30 -14.61
C ALA A 134 20.21 -28.85 -16.00
N LEU A 135 20.60 -27.99 -16.95
CA LEU A 135 21.09 -28.36 -18.28
C LEU A 135 22.52 -28.93 -18.27
N ALA A 136 23.31 -28.62 -17.23
CA ALA A 136 24.67 -29.11 -17.06
C ALA A 136 24.78 -30.47 -16.34
N LYS A 137 23.64 -31.09 -15.99
CA LYS A 137 23.54 -32.46 -15.45
C LYS A 137 23.01 -33.41 -16.50
#